data_AF-A0A523J8B3-F1
#
_entry.id   AF-A0A523J8B3-F1
#
_cell.length_a   1.000
_cell.length_b   1.000
_cell.length_c   1.000
_cell.angle_alpha   90.00
_cell.angle_beta   90.00
_cell.angle_gamma   90.00
#
_symmetry.space_group_name_H-M   'P 1'
#
loop_
_entity.id
_entity.type
_entity.pdbx_description
1 polymer ?
#
loop_
_entity_poly.entity_id
_entity_poly.type
_entity_poly.pdbx_seq_one_letter_code
_entity_poly.pdbx_strand_id
1 'polypeptide(L)'
;MEDNADRFDKFKAGFSRGLRIVNVRSKEAYVVLKTKNQIQGKNRYKKKLIEELGNAVFRTFKHKGNISEDSIKNKCSDILNLESEIDDMNEEIKNIHENALKDLGKLKAITKPSEVTKCECGTEVKGDLKKCPECGKQLNQN
;
A
#
# COMPACT_ATOMS: atom_id res chain seq x y z
N MET A 1 -0.29 -12.10 -43.54
CA MET A 1 -0.71 -10.77 -43.02
C MET A 1 -1.07 -10.79 -41.53
N GLU A 2 -0.73 -11.86 -40.78
CA GLU A 2 -1.13 -12.02 -39.36
C GLU A 2 -0.18 -11.37 -38.35
N ASP A 3 1.10 -11.16 -38.69
CA ASP A 3 2.10 -10.62 -37.76
C ASP A 3 1.87 -9.15 -37.32
N ASN A 4 1.17 -8.35 -38.14
CA ASN A 4 0.94 -6.94 -37.79
C ASN A 4 -0.12 -6.78 -36.71
N ALA A 5 -1.19 -7.59 -36.74
CA ALA A 5 -2.24 -7.54 -35.74
C ALA A 5 -1.72 -7.90 -34.34
N ASP A 6 -0.93 -8.99 -34.23
CA ASP A 6 -0.37 -9.45 -32.96
C ASP A 6 0.63 -8.45 -32.34
N ARG A 7 1.40 -7.72 -33.17
CA ARG A 7 2.31 -6.66 -32.69
C ARG A 7 1.55 -5.43 -32.20
N PHE A 8 0.49 -5.01 -32.88
CA PHE A 8 -0.35 -3.90 -32.45
C PHE A 8 -1.11 -4.22 -31.17
N ASP A 9 -1.59 -5.45 -31.02
CA ASP A 9 -2.27 -5.90 -29.80
C ASP A 9 -1.33 -5.96 -28.60
N LYS A 10 -0.09 -6.46 -28.77
CA LYS A 10 0.95 -6.42 -27.72
C LYS A 10 1.29 -5.00 -27.31
N PHE A 11 1.39 -4.07 -28.26
CA PHE A 11 1.65 -2.66 -27.96
C PHE A 11 0.49 -2.01 -27.19
N LYS A 12 -0.75 -2.21 -27.64
CA LYS A 12 -1.96 -1.70 -26.97
C LYS A 12 -2.11 -2.29 -25.57
N ALA A 13 -1.79 -3.57 -25.40
CA ALA A 13 -1.74 -4.23 -24.09
C ALA A 13 -0.67 -3.60 -23.18
N GLY A 14 0.54 -3.36 -23.68
CA GLY A 14 1.62 -2.68 -22.94
C GLY A 14 1.26 -1.25 -22.52
N PHE A 15 0.64 -0.48 -23.43
CA PHE A 15 0.19 0.88 -23.16
C PHE A 15 -0.92 0.94 -22.10
N SER A 16 -1.95 0.08 -22.24
CA SER A 16 -3.04 -0.01 -21.26
C SER A 16 -2.54 -0.41 -19.86
N ARG A 17 -1.49 -1.24 -19.80
CA ARG A 17 -0.80 -1.61 -18.55
C ARG A 17 -0.07 -0.44 -17.93
N GLY A 18 0.68 0.33 -18.73
CA GLY A 18 1.38 1.53 -18.27
C GLY A 18 0.42 2.51 -17.60
N LEU A 19 -0.73 2.78 -18.24
CA LEU A 19 -1.80 3.60 -17.67
C LEU A 19 -2.34 3.07 -16.35
N ARG A 20 -2.57 1.75 -16.23
CA ARG A 20 -3.05 1.13 -14.97
C ARG A 20 -2.03 1.23 -13.84
N ILE A 21 -0.74 0.98 -14.12
CA ILE A 21 0.33 1.08 -13.11
C ILE A 21 0.45 2.51 -12.60
N VAL A 22 0.48 3.49 -13.51
CA VAL A 22 0.53 4.91 -13.15
C VAL A 22 -0.69 5.29 -12.31
N ASN A 23 -1.89 4.87 -12.70
CA ASN A 23 -3.11 5.15 -11.95
C ASN A 23 -3.05 4.62 -10.50
N VAL A 24 -2.58 3.38 -10.29
CA VAL A 24 -2.41 2.81 -8.94
C VAL A 24 -1.43 3.63 -8.11
N ARG A 25 -0.24 3.91 -8.65
CA ARG A 25 0.79 4.69 -7.93
C ARG A 25 0.38 6.13 -7.65
N SER A 26 -0.33 6.78 -8.58
CA SER A 26 -0.83 8.14 -8.38
C SER A 26 -1.86 8.21 -7.26
N LYS A 27 -2.80 7.25 -7.21
CA LYS A 27 -3.79 7.17 -6.13
C LYS A 27 -3.13 6.91 -4.78
N GLU A 28 -2.22 5.94 -4.72
CA GLU A 28 -1.41 5.65 -3.54
C GLU A 28 -0.67 6.88 -3.03
N ALA A 29 0.10 7.55 -3.90
CA ALA A 29 0.88 8.73 -3.55
C ALA A 29 0.00 9.88 -3.03
N TYR A 30 -1.15 10.11 -3.66
CA TYR A 30 -2.10 11.13 -3.23
C TYR A 30 -2.65 10.86 -1.83
N VAL A 31 -3.11 9.63 -1.58
CA VAL A 31 -3.67 9.25 -0.27
C VAL A 31 -2.59 9.34 0.81
N VAL A 32 -1.39 8.80 0.56
CA VAL A 32 -0.26 8.89 1.50
C VAL A 32 0.11 10.34 1.81
N LEU A 33 0.14 11.23 0.81
CA LEU A 33 0.42 12.65 1.03
C LEU A 33 -0.66 13.31 1.89
N LYS A 34 -1.94 13.02 1.62
CA LYS A 34 -3.06 13.53 2.41
C LYS A 34 -2.96 13.07 3.87
N THR A 35 -2.73 11.79 4.12
CA THR A 35 -2.58 11.22 5.47
C THR A 35 -1.36 11.82 6.18
N LYS A 36 -0.22 11.97 5.49
CA LYS A 36 0.97 12.65 6.06
C LYS A 36 0.69 14.10 6.46
N ASN A 37 -0.08 14.84 5.67
CA ASN A 37 -0.47 16.20 6.04
C ASN A 37 -1.34 16.22 7.30
N GLN A 38 -2.25 15.26 7.46
CA GLN A 38 -3.05 15.11 8.68
C GLN A 38 -2.18 14.78 9.90
N ILE A 39 -1.24 13.84 9.75
CA ILE A 39 -0.25 13.49 10.79
C ILE A 39 0.58 14.73 11.19
N GLN A 40 1.02 15.54 10.23
CA GLN A 40 1.74 16.77 10.54
C GLN A 40 0.89 17.76 11.33
N GLY A 41 -0.39 17.91 10.98
CA GLY A 41 -1.34 18.73 11.73
C GLY A 41 -1.49 18.26 13.17
N LYS A 42 -1.74 16.95 13.37
CA LYS A 42 -1.87 16.34 14.70
C LYS A 42 -0.58 16.46 15.51
N ASN A 43 0.59 16.29 14.89
CA ASN A 43 1.88 16.47 15.56
C ASN A 43 2.10 17.92 16.02
N ARG A 44 1.71 18.92 15.22
CA ARG A 44 1.76 20.32 15.65
C ARG A 44 0.84 20.56 16.85
N TYR A 45 -0.36 19.99 16.81
CA TYR A 45 -1.32 20.09 17.91
C TYR A 45 -0.80 19.41 19.19
N LYS A 46 -0.21 18.22 19.08
CA LYS A 46 0.45 17.51 20.18
C LYS A 46 1.53 18.37 20.85
N LYS A 47 2.42 18.98 20.05
CA LYS A 47 3.45 19.90 20.57
C LYS A 47 2.83 21.05 21.35
N LYS A 48 1.77 21.64 20.81
CA LYS A 48 1.03 22.72 21.48
C LYS A 48 0.44 22.27 22.83
N LEU A 49 -0.17 21.09 22.90
CA LEU A 49 -0.72 20.56 24.16
C LEU A 49 0.37 20.28 25.21
N ILE A 50 1.52 19.74 24.78
CA ILE A 50 2.67 19.52 25.68
C ILE A 50 3.20 20.85 26.20
N GLU A 51 3.34 21.86 25.35
CA GLU A 51 3.75 23.21 25.76
C GLU A 51 2.73 23.85 26.72
N GLU A 52 1.43 23.73 26.44
CA GLU A 52 0.36 24.21 27.31
C GLU A 52 0.33 23.49 28.66
N LEU A 53 0.60 22.19 28.68
CA LEU A 53 0.75 21.40 29.90
C LEU A 53 1.96 21.89 30.72
N GLY A 54 3.14 21.98 30.10
CA GLY A 54 4.35 22.46 30.76
C GLY A 54 4.20 23.87 31.32
N ASN A 55 3.58 24.78 30.55
CA ASN A 55 3.26 26.13 31.01
C ASN A 55 2.29 26.15 32.19
N ALA A 56 1.25 25.30 32.17
CA ALA A 56 0.29 25.20 33.26
C ALA A 56 0.96 24.68 34.55
N VAL A 57 1.79 23.65 34.43
CA VAL A 57 2.56 23.07 35.55
C VAL A 57 3.52 24.11 36.14
N PHE A 58 4.31 24.77 35.30
CA PHE A 58 5.28 25.77 35.71
C PHE A 58 4.63 26.96 36.43
N ARG A 59 3.55 27.52 35.86
CA ARG A 59 2.79 28.62 36.49
C ARG A 59 2.21 28.22 37.84
N THR A 60 1.69 27.00 37.93
CA THR A 60 1.09 26.48 39.16
C THR A 60 2.14 26.30 40.26
N PHE A 61 3.30 25.74 39.91
CA PHE A 61 4.45 25.64 40.81
C PHE A 61 4.93 27.01 41.30
N LYS A 62 5.02 27.99 40.39
CA LYS A 62 5.49 29.35 40.72
C LYS A 62 4.55 30.15 41.63
N HIS A 63 3.22 29.97 41.50
CA HIS A 63 2.25 30.90 42.10
C HIS A 63 1.27 30.30 43.11
N LYS A 64 0.96 28.99 43.03
CA LYS A 64 -0.09 28.35 43.85
C LYS A 64 0.42 27.21 44.71
N GLY A 65 1.57 26.61 44.39
CA GLY A 65 2.19 25.52 45.16
C GLY A 65 1.44 24.18 45.12
N ASN A 66 0.18 24.14 44.67
CA ASN A 66 -0.62 22.93 44.58
C ASN A 66 -1.04 22.65 43.14
N ILE A 67 -0.62 21.51 42.61
CA ILE A 67 -0.91 21.03 41.26
C ILE A 67 -2.08 20.05 41.35
N SER A 68 -3.16 20.32 40.62
CA SER A 68 -4.24 19.34 40.46
C SER A 68 -3.76 18.19 39.56
N GLU A 69 -3.60 17.02 40.17
CA GLU A 69 -3.22 15.79 39.47
C GLU A 69 -4.23 15.41 38.38
N ASP A 70 -5.52 15.59 38.64
CA ASP A 70 -6.59 15.31 37.67
C ASP A 70 -6.49 16.16 36.41
N SER A 71 -6.11 17.44 36.55
CA SER A 71 -5.90 18.33 35.41
C SER A 71 -4.75 17.87 34.52
N ILE A 72 -3.68 17.33 35.12
CA ILE A 72 -2.54 16.77 34.38
C ILE A 72 -2.93 15.46 33.72
N LYS A 73 -3.60 14.54 34.45
CA LYS A 73 -4.04 13.25 33.93
C LYS A 73 -4.91 13.42 32.70
N ASN A 74 -5.87 14.34 32.72
CA ASN A 74 -6.75 14.60 31.59
C ASN A 74 -5.95 15.05 30.35
N LYS A 75 -5.05 16.03 30.51
CA LYS A 75 -4.20 16.51 29.40
C LYS A 75 -3.25 15.43 28.88
N CYS A 76 -2.70 14.60 29.75
CA CYS A 76 -1.87 13.46 29.35
C CYS A 76 -2.70 12.42 28.58
N SER A 77 -3.93 12.16 28.99
CA SER A 77 -4.84 11.27 28.26
C SER A 77 -5.16 11.80 26.87
N ASP A 78 -5.39 13.10 26.73
CA ASP A 78 -5.63 13.73 25.42
C ASP A 78 -4.41 13.59 24.49
N ILE A 79 -3.21 13.75 25.05
CA ILE A 79 -1.94 13.56 24.32
C ILE A 79 -1.79 12.09 23.89
N LEU A 80 -2.07 11.14 24.77
CA LEU A 80 -2.00 9.70 24.47
C LEU A 80 -2.99 9.30 23.38
N ASN A 81 -4.22 9.83 23.43
CA ASN A 81 -5.23 9.60 22.40
C ASN A 81 -4.75 10.13 21.04
N LEU A 82 -4.14 11.33 21.00
CA LEU A 82 -3.55 11.87 19.78
C LEU A 82 -2.38 11.04 19.26
N GLU A 83 -1.56 10.46 20.15
CA GLU A 83 -0.47 9.56 19.76
C GLU A 83 -1.01 8.28 19.13
N SER A 84 -2.03 7.66 19.74
CA SER A 84 -2.71 6.50 19.17
C SER A 84 -3.27 6.79 17.78
N GLU A 85 -3.96 7.92 17.60
CA GLU A 85 -4.50 8.31 16.29
C GLU A 85 -3.39 8.53 15.23
N ILE A 86 -2.22 9.03 15.64
CA ILE A 86 -1.06 9.20 14.75
C ILE A 86 -0.51 7.82 14.35
N ASP A 87 -0.43 6.88 15.29
CA ASP A 87 0.05 5.52 15.04
C ASP A 87 -0.89 4.76 14.10
N ASP A 88 -2.20 4.86 14.29
CA ASP A 88 -3.21 4.29 13.40
C ASP A 88 -3.07 4.83 11.97
N MET A 89 -2.86 6.14 11.81
CA MET A 89 -2.63 6.76 10.49
C MET A 89 -1.31 6.30 9.85
N ASN A 90 -0.27 6.05 10.63
CA ASN A 90 0.98 5.50 10.13
C ASN A 90 0.81 4.04 9.68
N GLU A 91 0.01 3.26 10.38
CA GLU A 91 -0.35 1.90 9.98
C GLU A 91 -1.19 1.89 8.70
N GLU A 92 -2.13 2.83 8.56
CA GLU A 92 -2.91 3.00 7.33
C GLU A 92 -2.00 3.27 6.12
N ILE A 93 -0.96 4.11 6.27
CA ILE A 93 0.03 4.34 5.21
C ILE A 93 0.74 3.05 4.81
N LYS A 94 1.13 2.20 5.77
CA LYS A 94 1.75 0.89 5.47
C LYS A 94 0.79 0.01 4.69
N ASN A 95 -0.47 -0.07 5.13
CA ASN A 95 -1.50 -0.87 4.45
C ASN A 95 -1.78 -0.38 3.02
N ILE A 96 -1.79 0.93 2.80
CA ILE A 96 -1.94 1.52 1.45
C ILE A 96 -0.78 1.08 0.54
N HIS A 97 0.46 1.15 1.03
CA HIS A 97 1.64 0.69 0.28
C HIS A 97 1.58 -0.81 -0.03
N GLU A 98 1.22 -1.65 0.95
CA GLU A 98 1.10 -3.09 0.74
C GLU A 98 0.00 -3.45 -0.26
N ASN A 99 -1.15 -2.79 -0.20
CA ASN A 99 -2.25 -3.02 -1.13
C ASN A 99 -1.89 -2.60 -2.55
N ALA A 100 -1.19 -1.47 -2.72
CA ALA A 100 -0.68 -1.05 -4.02
C ALA A 100 0.31 -2.09 -4.59
N LEU A 101 1.21 -2.64 -3.76
CA LEU A 101 2.13 -3.70 -4.18
C LEU A 101 1.39 -4.99 -4.59
N LYS A 102 0.36 -5.40 -3.84
CA LYS A 102 -0.48 -6.57 -4.17
C LYS A 102 -1.17 -6.37 -5.52
N ASP A 103 -1.74 -5.19 -5.76
CA ASP A 103 -2.43 -4.90 -7.02
C ASP A 103 -1.47 -4.82 -8.21
N LEU A 104 -0.28 -4.25 -8.03
CA LEU A 104 0.79 -4.30 -9.01
C LEU A 104 1.29 -5.74 -9.27
N GLY A 105 1.31 -6.60 -8.24
CA GLY A 105 1.62 -8.02 -8.36
C GLY A 105 0.59 -8.78 -9.19
N LYS A 106 -0.71 -8.57 -8.95
CA LYS A 106 -1.80 -9.13 -9.75
C LYS A 106 -1.70 -8.71 -11.22
N LEU A 107 -1.37 -7.44 -11.48
CA LEU A 107 -1.14 -6.94 -12.85
C LEU A 107 0.05 -7.62 -13.55
N LYS A 108 1.04 -8.11 -12.81
CA LYS A 108 2.13 -8.93 -13.37
C LYS A 108 1.67 -10.36 -13.67
N ALA A 109 0.92 -10.97 -12.76
CA ALA A 109 0.44 -12.36 -12.89
C ALA A 109 -0.55 -12.57 -14.05
N ILE A 110 -1.45 -11.61 -14.31
CA ILE A 110 -2.42 -11.65 -15.42
C ILE A 110 -1.74 -11.71 -16.80
N THR A 111 -0.49 -11.27 -16.89
CA THR A 111 0.22 -11.09 -18.17
C THR A 111 1.41 -12.02 -18.36
N LYS A 112 1.65 -12.97 -17.45
CA LYS A 112 2.61 -14.03 -17.75
C LYS A 112 2.01 -14.79 -18.93
N PRO A 113 2.66 -14.82 -20.11
CA PRO A 113 2.17 -15.64 -21.21
C PRO A 113 2.02 -17.05 -20.64
N SER A 114 0.84 -17.64 -20.74
CA SER A 114 0.73 -19.09 -20.51
C SER A 114 1.68 -19.72 -21.51
N GLU A 115 2.81 -20.25 -21.04
CA GLU A 115 3.76 -20.95 -21.89
C GLU A 115 2.96 -22.04 -22.60
N VAL A 116 2.82 -21.90 -23.92
CA VAL A 116 2.14 -22.89 -24.74
C VAL A 116 3.20 -23.92 -25.07
N THR A 117 3.19 -25.02 -24.32
CA THR A 117 4.09 -26.14 -24.59
C THR A 117 3.44 -27.05 -25.62
N LYS A 118 4.11 -27.25 -26.74
CA LYS A 118 3.64 -28.17 -27.78
C LYS A 118 4.08 -29.59 -27.44
N CYS A 119 3.12 -30.51 -27.34
CA CYS A 119 3.42 -31.91 -27.12
C CYS A 119 3.88 -32.57 -28.43
N GLU A 120 4.68 -33.64 -28.34
CA GLU A 120 5.07 -34.46 -29.49
C GLU A 120 3.88 -35.08 -30.24
N CYS A 121 2.72 -35.24 -29.57
CA CYS A 121 1.49 -35.69 -30.22
C CYS A 121 0.81 -34.61 -31.07
N GLY A 122 1.36 -33.40 -31.13
CA GLY A 122 0.83 -32.27 -31.89
C GLY A 122 -0.10 -31.35 -31.10
N THR A 123 -0.54 -31.76 -29.91
CA THR A 123 -1.46 -30.98 -29.06
C THR A 123 -0.76 -29.79 -28.42
N GLU A 124 -1.37 -28.61 -28.53
CA GLU A 124 -0.95 -27.41 -27.84
C GLU A 124 -1.53 -27.40 -26.43
N VAL A 125 -0.66 -27.47 -25.42
CA VAL A 125 -1.07 -27.47 -24.01
C VAL A 125 -0.82 -26.08 -23.44
N LYS A 126 -1.88 -25.44 -22.93
CA LYS A 126 -1.81 -24.13 -22.29
C LYS A 126 -1.58 -24.31 -20.78
N GLY A 127 -0.42 -23.87 -20.28
CA GLY A 127 -0.10 -23.82 -18.86
C GLY A 127 0.94 -24.86 -18.39
N ASP A 128 1.30 -24.80 -17.11
CA ASP A 128 2.39 -25.57 -16.48
C ASP A 128 2.02 -27.05 -16.19
N LEU A 129 1.34 -27.72 -17.13
CA LEU A 129 0.95 -29.13 -16.97
C LEU A 129 2.16 -30.04 -17.23
N LYS A 130 2.44 -30.97 -16.30
CA LYS A 130 3.54 -31.94 -16.45
C LYS A 130 3.25 -33.06 -17.46
N LYS A 131 1.98 -33.26 -17.84
CA LYS A 131 1.53 -34.32 -18.75
C LYS A 131 0.51 -33.77 -19.75
N CYS A 132 0.56 -34.27 -20.98
CA CYS A 132 -0.42 -33.96 -22.01
C CYS A 132 -1.79 -34.58 -21.66
N PRO A 133 -2.90 -33.81 -21.72
CA PRO A 133 -4.25 -34.32 -21.44
C PRO A 133 -4.78 -35.26 -22.53
N GLU A 134 -4.19 -35.26 -23.72
CA GLU A 134 -4.66 -36.03 -24.87
C GLU A 134 -3.89 -37.36 -25.05
N CYS A 135 -2.56 -37.35 -24.88
CA CYS A 135 -1.73 -38.56 -25.05
C CYS A 135 -1.08 -39.08 -23.76
N GLY A 136 -1.21 -38.36 -22.63
CA GLY A 136 -0.65 -38.77 -21.34
C GLY A 136 0.88 -38.69 -21.21
N LYS A 137 1.61 -38.33 -22.27
CA LYS A 137 3.07 -38.19 -22.26
C LYS A 137 3.53 -36.99 -21.43
N GLN A 138 4.72 -37.09 -20.85
CA GLN A 138 5.33 -36.01 -20.07
C GLN A 138 5.75 -34.86 -20.99
N LEU A 139 5.46 -33.63 -20.58
CA LEU A 139 5.92 -32.42 -21.26
C LEU A 139 7.28 -32.04 -20.66
N ASN A 140 8.34 -32.24 -21.43
CA ASN A 140 9.69 -31.84 -21.01
C ASN A 140 9.77 -30.32 -21.00
N GLN A 141 9.88 -29.75 -19.79
CA GLN A 141 10.17 -28.34 -19.57
C GLN A 141 11.62 -28.09 -19.99
N ASN A 142 11.83 -27.33 -21.07
CA ASN A 142 13.09 -26.65 -21.35
C ASN A 142 12.93 -25.16 -21.04
#